data_AF-A0A9D2GMP4-F1
#
_entry.id   AF-A0A9D2GMP4-F1
#
_cell.length_a   1.000
_cell.length_b   1.000
_cell.length_c   1.000
_cell.angle_alpha   90.00
_cell.angle_beta   90.00
_cell.angle_gamma   90.00
#
_symmetry.space_group_name_H-M   'P 1'
#
loop_
_entity.id
_entity.type
_entity.pdbx_description
1 polymer ?
#
loop_
_entity_poly.entity_id
_entity_poly.type
_entity_poly.pdbx_seq_one_letter_code
_entity_poly.pdbx_strand_id
1 'polypeptide(L)'
;TLDAAKAAGVTAVIASDITTIEYARRIGLEVHISTQLNISNTEAVRFYSQYADVIVLARELNLEQVKAITDRIKSEHITGPSGAPVQVEMFCHGALCMAVSGKCYLSLHENNHSANRGSCLQLCRRGYRVTDLETGYELEIDNKYIMSPKDLCTIEFLDKMAAAGVSVFKIEGRARPAEYVQKVVSAYRAAADAVEAGTFTPEFGASFKAQLSEVFNRGFWDGYYQGARLGEWSSVYGSSATMKKVYAGKISNYFSNLGVAEVLVEAAPLKVGQHILIIGPTTGVVEMDIPEIRVDLVPARSAAQGVACSIPVPSRVRRADKVYIFERK
;
A
#
# COMPACT_ATOMS: atom_id res chain seq x y z
N THR A 1 -13.14 11.21 15.13
CA THR A 1 -12.46 11.57 16.40
C THR A 1 -11.85 10.31 17.00
N LEU A 2 -11.01 10.42 18.03
CA LEU A 2 -10.41 9.23 18.68
C LEU A 2 -11.49 8.36 19.36
N ASP A 3 -12.53 8.96 19.93
CA ASP A 3 -13.67 8.22 20.48
C ASP A 3 -14.41 7.41 19.42
N ALA A 4 -14.62 7.98 18.23
CA ALA A 4 -15.25 7.27 17.13
C ALA A 4 -14.38 6.11 16.63
N ALA A 5 -13.05 6.27 16.59
CA ALA A 5 -12.13 5.20 16.23
C ALA A 5 -12.21 4.06 17.26
N LYS A 6 -12.16 4.38 18.55
CA LYS A 6 -12.30 3.39 19.63
C LYS A 6 -13.65 2.68 19.58
N ALA A 7 -14.74 3.42 19.41
CA ALA A 7 -16.09 2.85 19.29
C ALA A 7 -16.25 1.92 18.08
N ALA A 8 -15.52 2.18 16.98
CA ALA A 8 -15.47 1.34 15.80
C ALA A 8 -14.56 0.10 15.94
N GLY A 9 -13.90 -0.08 17.09
CA GLY A 9 -12.99 -1.21 17.33
C GLY A 9 -11.61 -1.06 16.70
N VAL A 10 -11.19 0.16 16.34
CA VAL A 10 -9.81 0.42 15.93
C VAL A 10 -8.88 0.12 17.11
N THR A 11 -7.86 -0.70 16.89
CA THR A 11 -6.94 -1.15 17.94
C THR A 11 -5.87 -0.11 18.26
N ALA A 12 -5.35 0.59 17.25
CA ALA A 12 -4.31 1.58 17.39
C ALA A 12 -4.48 2.76 16.44
N VAL A 13 -3.94 3.92 16.82
CA VAL A 13 -3.85 5.13 15.98
C VAL A 13 -2.41 5.60 15.85
N ILE A 14 -2.06 6.12 14.68
CA ILE A 14 -0.74 6.71 14.44
C ILE A 14 -0.84 8.22 14.62
N ALA A 15 -0.08 8.79 15.55
CA ALA A 15 -0.20 10.20 15.93
C ALA A 15 1.17 10.91 16.06
N SER A 16 1.17 12.22 15.87
CA SER A 16 2.33 13.11 16.04
C SER A 16 2.05 14.26 17.00
N ASP A 17 0.81 14.75 17.07
CA ASP A 17 0.40 15.79 18.02
C ASP A 17 0.34 15.23 19.45
N ILE A 18 1.00 15.90 20.40
CA ILE A 18 1.12 15.43 21.79
C ILE A 18 -0.24 15.35 22.49
N THR A 19 -1.16 16.27 22.20
CA THR A 19 -2.50 16.27 22.78
C THR A 19 -3.29 15.05 22.31
N THR A 20 -3.15 14.70 21.03
CA THR A 20 -3.75 13.51 20.42
C THR A 20 -3.18 12.23 21.01
N ILE A 21 -1.85 12.15 21.19
CA ILE A 21 -1.16 11.02 21.82
C ILE A 21 -1.68 10.80 23.25
N GLU A 22 -1.66 11.86 24.06
CA GLU A 22 -2.10 11.83 25.46
C GLU A 22 -3.58 11.47 25.59
N TYR A 23 -4.45 12.01 24.73
CA TYR A 23 -5.87 11.69 24.76
C TYR A 23 -6.14 10.24 24.39
N ALA A 24 -5.50 9.72 23.33
CA ALA A 24 -5.64 8.32 22.93
C ALA A 24 -5.25 7.37 24.07
N ARG A 25 -4.12 7.62 24.75
CA ARG A 25 -3.72 6.84 25.93
C ARG A 25 -4.73 6.92 27.07
N ARG A 26 -5.25 8.12 27.37
CA ARG A 26 -6.24 8.35 28.43
C ARG A 26 -7.52 7.57 28.20
N ILE A 27 -7.95 7.45 26.95
CA ILE A 27 -9.11 6.63 26.59
C ILE A 27 -8.73 5.16 26.37
N GLY A 28 -7.50 4.72 26.62
CA GLY A 28 -7.07 3.33 26.42
C GLY A 28 -7.08 2.87 24.96
N LEU A 29 -6.80 3.79 24.02
CA LEU A 29 -6.57 3.50 22.61
C LEU A 29 -5.05 3.50 22.37
N GLU A 30 -4.52 2.40 21.82
CA GLU A 30 -3.08 2.27 21.57
C GLU A 30 -2.60 3.33 20.59
N VAL A 31 -1.38 3.84 20.81
CA VAL A 31 -0.77 4.88 19.97
C VAL A 31 0.53 4.36 19.39
N HIS A 32 0.70 4.56 18.09
CA HIS A 32 1.97 4.40 17.39
C HIS A 32 2.52 5.78 17.04
N ILE A 33 3.82 5.96 17.17
CA ILE A 33 4.46 7.28 16.96
C ILE A 33 4.69 7.49 15.47
N SER A 34 4.07 8.53 14.93
CA SER A 34 4.11 8.84 13.50
C SER A 34 5.52 9.17 13.03
N THR A 35 5.87 8.68 11.84
CA THR A 35 7.11 9.04 11.12
C THR A 35 7.24 10.56 10.98
N GLN A 36 6.12 11.30 10.96
CA GLN A 36 6.11 12.76 10.90
C GLN A 36 6.88 13.43 12.04
N LEU A 37 7.20 12.75 13.13
CA LEU A 37 8.05 13.30 14.19
C LEU A 37 9.56 13.24 13.89
N ASN A 38 9.95 12.76 12.70
CA ASN A 38 11.35 12.70 12.25
C ASN A 38 12.24 11.87 13.20
N ILE A 39 11.73 10.73 13.68
CA ILE A 39 12.46 9.88 14.62
C ILE A 39 13.62 9.19 13.91
N SER A 40 14.81 9.76 14.04
CA SER A 40 16.02 9.35 13.31
C SER A 40 17.18 8.91 14.21
N ASN A 41 16.98 8.87 15.54
CA ASN A 41 17.98 8.48 16.52
C ASN A 41 17.34 7.83 17.76
N THR A 42 18.16 7.15 18.56
CA THR A 42 17.72 6.42 19.75
C THR A 42 17.23 7.35 20.87
N GLU A 43 17.76 8.57 20.97
CA GLU A 43 17.36 9.55 21.99
C GLU A 43 15.89 9.96 21.79
N ALA A 44 15.49 10.21 20.54
CA ALA A 44 14.11 10.45 20.18
C ALA A 44 13.24 9.20 20.42
N VAL A 45 13.72 8.00 20.08
CA VAL A 45 13.03 6.74 20.42
C VAL A 45 12.77 6.64 21.92
N ARG A 46 13.77 6.90 22.77
CA ARG A 46 13.62 6.86 24.23
C ARG A 46 12.64 7.89 24.76
N PHE A 47 12.65 9.09 24.20
CA PHE A 47 11.70 10.12 24.60
C PHE A 47 10.26 9.66 24.30
N TYR A 48 10.02 9.14 23.10
CA TYR A 48 8.69 8.74 22.69
C TYR A 48 8.24 7.36 23.22
N SER A 49 9.16 6.51 23.67
CA SER A 49 8.83 5.21 24.26
C SER A 49 7.99 5.33 25.54
N GLN A 50 8.02 6.48 26.21
CA GLN A 50 7.16 6.78 27.35
C GLN A 50 5.67 6.77 27.00
N TYR A 51 5.34 6.88 25.70
CA TYR A 51 3.97 7.05 25.19
C TYR A 51 3.48 5.88 24.33
N ALA A 52 4.39 5.09 23.75
CA ALA A 52 4.03 4.11 22.73
C ALA A 52 4.97 2.91 22.68
N ASP A 53 4.41 1.76 22.34
CA ASP A 53 5.15 0.51 22.13
C ASP A 53 5.70 0.37 20.69
N VAL A 54 5.11 1.09 19.73
CA VAL A 54 5.51 1.07 18.31
C VAL A 54 5.90 2.47 17.86
N ILE A 55 7.07 2.58 17.23
CA ILE A 55 7.58 3.84 16.71
C ILE A 55 7.90 3.69 15.22
N VAL A 56 7.27 4.52 14.40
CA VAL A 56 7.58 4.59 12.96
C VAL A 56 8.80 5.48 12.77
N LEU A 57 9.91 4.90 12.33
CA LEU A 57 11.14 5.66 12.13
C LEU A 57 11.08 6.55 10.87
N ALA A 58 12.01 7.49 10.80
CA ALA A 58 12.20 8.39 9.67
C ALA A 58 12.55 7.59 8.39
N ARG A 59 12.00 8.01 7.25
CA ARG A 59 12.15 7.27 5.97
C ARG A 59 13.48 7.53 5.26
N GLU A 60 14.17 8.57 5.70
CA GLU A 60 15.50 8.99 5.23
C GLU A 60 16.65 8.20 5.86
N LEU A 61 16.38 7.32 6.84
CA LEU A 61 17.38 6.44 7.42
C LEU A 61 17.78 5.31 6.47
N ASN A 62 19.04 4.90 6.50
CA ASN A 62 19.50 3.66 5.86
C ASN A 62 19.39 2.46 6.83
N LEU A 63 19.55 1.23 6.33
CA LEU A 63 19.40 0.02 7.17
C LEU A 63 20.47 -0.12 8.25
N GLU A 64 21.67 0.41 8.06
CA GLU A 64 22.72 0.40 9.10
C GLU A 64 22.33 1.29 10.28
N GLN A 65 21.78 2.48 10.00
CA GLN A 65 21.27 3.39 11.02
C GLN A 65 20.06 2.80 11.75
N VAL A 66 19.14 2.16 11.01
CA VAL A 66 17.99 1.45 11.61
C VAL A 66 18.49 0.33 12.53
N LYS A 67 19.47 -0.46 12.09
CA LYS A 67 20.10 -1.50 12.89
C LYS A 67 20.76 -0.94 14.16
N ALA A 68 21.48 0.17 14.04
CA ALA A 68 22.10 0.81 15.20
C ALA A 68 21.05 1.26 16.23
N ILE A 69 19.92 1.80 15.77
CA ILE A 69 18.81 2.18 16.65
C ILE A 69 18.19 0.94 17.33
N THR A 70 17.89 -0.12 16.58
CA THR A 70 17.26 -1.32 17.13
C THR A 70 18.17 -2.11 18.07
N ASP A 71 19.47 -2.17 17.78
CA ASP A 71 20.47 -2.78 18.68
C ASP A 71 20.57 -1.99 19.99
N ARG A 72 20.51 -0.65 19.95
CA ARG A 72 20.46 0.19 21.17
C ARG A 72 19.15 0.06 21.95
N ILE A 73 18.01 -0.10 21.28
CA ILE A 73 16.73 -0.40 21.95
C ILE A 73 16.88 -1.65 22.81
N LYS A 74 17.50 -2.70 22.26
CA LYS A 74 17.72 -3.98 22.96
C LYS A 74 18.74 -3.84 24.09
N SER A 75 19.92 -3.31 23.81
CA SER A 75 21.01 -3.25 24.81
C SER A 75 20.68 -2.31 25.97
N GLU A 76 19.98 -1.20 25.70
CA GLU A 76 19.61 -0.21 26.72
C GLU A 76 18.21 -0.47 27.30
N HIS A 77 17.57 -1.59 26.97
CA HIS A 77 16.26 -2.01 27.47
C HIS A 77 15.19 -0.92 27.35
N ILE A 78 15.11 -0.27 26.19
CA ILE A 78 14.13 0.79 25.92
C ILE A 78 12.78 0.13 25.70
N THR A 79 11.87 0.32 26.65
CA THR A 79 10.53 -0.28 26.65
C THR A 79 9.45 0.76 26.42
N GLY A 80 8.33 0.30 25.84
CA GLY A 80 7.10 1.06 25.74
C GLY A 80 6.22 0.92 26.98
N PRO A 81 5.02 1.52 27.01
CA PRO A 81 4.07 1.42 28.12
C PRO A 81 3.65 -0.01 28.48
N SER A 82 3.74 -0.96 27.56
CA SER A 82 3.48 -2.38 27.83
C SER A 82 4.56 -3.05 28.69
N GLY A 83 5.74 -2.42 28.84
CA GLY A 83 6.93 -3.02 29.44
C GLY A 83 7.71 -3.93 28.47
N ALA A 84 7.22 -4.14 27.24
CA ALA A 84 7.96 -4.83 26.19
C ALA A 84 8.95 -3.87 25.50
N PRO A 85 10.04 -4.39 24.89
CA PRO A 85 10.93 -3.57 24.07
C PRO A 85 10.17 -2.85 22.95
N VAL A 86 10.53 -1.60 22.71
CA VAL A 86 9.92 -0.81 21.62
C VAL A 86 10.09 -1.52 20.28
N GLN A 87 8.99 -1.63 19.54
CA GLN A 87 8.98 -2.15 18.18
C GLN A 87 9.20 -1.03 17.17
N VAL A 88 10.05 -1.30 16.19
CA VAL A 88 10.32 -0.38 15.07
C VAL A 88 9.41 -0.72 13.89
N GLU A 89 8.67 0.29 13.44
CA GLU A 89 7.89 0.26 12.20
C GLU A 89 8.59 1.02 11.08
N MET A 90 8.60 0.46 9.87
CA MET A 90 9.18 1.08 8.67
C MET A 90 8.26 0.93 7.47
N PHE A 91 8.25 1.94 6.60
CA PHE A 91 7.60 1.81 5.29
C PHE A 91 8.35 0.78 4.44
N CYS A 92 7.62 -0.16 3.85
CA CYS A 92 8.19 -1.19 2.98
C CYS A 92 7.70 -1.07 1.53
N HIS A 93 6.53 -0.45 1.30
CA HIS A 93 5.96 -0.32 -0.04
C HIS A 93 5.06 0.91 -0.24
N GLY A 94 5.02 1.39 -1.49
CA GLY A 94 4.02 2.33 -1.99
C GLY A 94 4.54 3.76 -2.13
N ALA A 95 3.63 4.74 -2.10
CA ALA A 95 3.98 6.11 -2.48
C ALA A 95 4.96 6.75 -1.48
N LEU A 96 6.21 6.96 -1.91
CA LEU A 96 7.17 7.74 -1.15
C LEU A 96 6.86 9.25 -1.28
N CYS A 97 7.03 9.99 -0.20
CA CYS A 97 6.84 11.44 -0.21
C CYS A 97 8.15 12.14 -0.56
N MET A 98 8.05 13.26 -1.28
CA MET A 98 9.18 14.17 -1.46
C MET A 98 9.61 14.87 -0.15
N ALA A 99 8.69 15.00 0.80
CA ALA A 99 8.96 15.72 2.04
C ALA A 99 9.60 14.80 3.09
N VAL A 100 10.62 15.34 3.77
CA VAL A 100 11.31 14.68 4.89
C VAL A 100 10.29 14.20 5.92
N SER A 101 10.30 12.90 6.21
CA SER A 101 9.34 12.26 7.12
C SER A 101 7.85 12.57 6.85
N GLY A 102 7.50 12.96 5.62
CA GLY A 102 6.10 13.14 5.19
C GLY A 102 5.39 14.38 5.74
N LYS A 103 6.11 15.33 6.33
CA LYS A 103 5.58 16.65 6.71
C LYS A 103 5.45 17.54 5.47
N CYS A 104 4.25 17.63 4.90
CA CYS A 104 4.04 18.33 3.61
C CYS A 104 2.85 19.29 3.68
N TYR A 105 3.05 20.52 3.21
CA TYR A 105 2.02 21.58 3.15
C TYR A 105 1.51 21.85 1.73
N LEU A 106 2.11 21.27 0.69
CA LEU A 106 1.77 21.53 -0.71
C LEU A 106 0.28 21.26 -1.00
N SER A 107 -0.25 20.13 -0.54
CA SER A 107 -1.65 19.78 -0.74
C SER A 107 -2.62 20.69 0.02
N LEU A 108 -2.20 21.22 1.17
CA LEU A 108 -3.00 22.16 1.95
C LEU A 108 -3.04 23.51 1.24
N HIS A 109 -1.89 24.02 0.80
CA HIS A 109 -1.78 25.31 0.13
C HIS A 109 -2.60 25.34 -1.17
N GLU A 110 -2.43 24.34 -2.04
CA GLU A 110 -3.02 24.35 -3.37
C GLU A 110 -4.49 23.96 -3.41
N ASN A 111 -4.94 23.11 -2.49
CA ASN A 111 -6.27 22.49 -2.58
C ASN A 111 -7.03 22.51 -1.25
N ASN A 112 -6.52 23.14 -0.19
CA ASN A 112 -7.10 23.09 1.14
C ASN A 112 -7.26 21.66 1.71
N HIS A 113 -6.41 20.72 1.24
CA HIS A 113 -6.44 19.31 1.61
C HIS A 113 -5.13 18.91 2.32
N SER A 114 -5.16 18.81 3.65
CA SER A 114 -3.94 18.59 4.46
C SER A 114 -3.41 17.15 4.36
N ALA A 115 -2.21 17.01 3.78
CA ALA A 115 -1.47 15.75 3.80
C ALA A 115 -1.13 15.29 5.23
N ASN A 116 -0.88 16.26 6.14
CA ASN A 116 -0.59 15.99 7.55
C ASN A 116 -1.82 15.49 8.33
N ARG A 117 -3.02 15.56 7.75
CA ARG A 117 -4.26 14.98 8.29
C ARG A 117 -4.76 13.79 7.45
N GLY A 118 -3.87 13.19 6.67
CA GLY A 118 -4.19 12.02 5.84
C GLY A 118 -4.98 12.32 4.57
N SER A 119 -5.22 13.58 4.23
CA SER A 119 -6.03 13.99 3.07
C SER A 119 -5.17 14.42 1.86
N CYS A 120 -3.99 13.82 1.67
CA CYS A 120 -3.06 14.22 0.61
C CYS A 120 -3.61 13.93 -0.79
N LEU A 121 -3.65 14.93 -1.68
CA LEU A 121 -4.03 14.77 -3.09
C LEU A 121 -2.85 14.48 -4.02
N GLN A 122 -1.67 14.21 -3.46
CA GLN A 122 -0.46 13.82 -4.19
C GLN A 122 -0.06 14.80 -5.31
N LEU A 123 -0.15 16.12 -5.07
CA LEU A 123 0.25 17.14 -6.06
C LEU A 123 1.71 17.00 -6.51
N CYS A 124 2.61 16.61 -5.60
CA CYS A 124 4.00 16.32 -5.93
C CYS A 124 4.18 15.27 -7.04
N ARG A 125 3.14 14.49 -7.33
CA ARG A 125 3.11 13.46 -8.36
C ARG A 125 2.55 13.94 -9.71
N ARG A 126 2.32 15.24 -9.89
CA ARG A 126 1.88 15.84 -11.16
C ARG A 126 3.08 16.29 -11.99
N GLY A 127 2.85 16.53 -13.28
CA GLY A 127 3.84 17.16 -14.16
C GLY A 127 3.83 18.67 -13.95
N TYR A 128 5.01 19.29 -13.87
CA TYR A 128 5.17 20.72 -13.69
C TYR A 128 6.09 21.29 -14.77
N ARG A 129 5.81 22.53 -15.16
CA ARG A 129 6.77 23.41 -15.84
C ARG A 129 7.35 24.33 -14.78
N VAL A 130 8.67 24.42 -14.72
CA VAL A 130 9.36 25.23 -13.72
C VAL A 130 9.97 26.43 -14.41
N THR A 131 9.51 27.60 -14.02
CA THR A 131 10.01 28.89 -14.47
C THR A 131 10.62 29.59 -13.28
N ASP A 132 11.90 29.93 -13.38
CA ASP A 132 12.56 30.87 -12.47
C ASP A 132 11.86 32.23 -12.64
N LEU A 133 11.30 32.78 -11.55
CA LEU A 133 10.51 34.00 -11.62
C LEU A 133 11.39 35.25 -11.70
N GLU A 134 12.63 35.15 -11.26
CA GLU A 134 13.62 36.21 -11.26
C GLU A 134 14.26 36.40 -12.63
N THR A 135 14.54 35.29 -13.35
CA THR A 135 15.18 35.33 -14.68
C THR A 135 14.22 35.09 -15.83
N GLY A 136 13.06 34.48 -15.58
CA GLY A 136 12.13 34.00 -16.60
C GLY A 136 12.61 32.74 -17.31
N TYR A 137 13.76 32.17 -16.94
CA TYR A 137 14.26 30.94 -17.56
C TYR A 137 13.44 29.73 -17.12
N GLU A 138 13.13 28.89 -18.10
CA GLU A 138 12.53 27.59 -17.83
C GLU A 138 13.61 26.53 -17.68
N LEU A 139 13.49 25.71 -16.64
CA LEU A 139 14.34 24.53 -16.50
C LEU A 139 13.84 23.46 -17.49
N GLU A 140 14.73 22.98 -18.35
CA GLU A 140 14.47 21.81 -19.19
C GLU A 140 14.49 20.55 -18.30
N ILE A 141 13.32 20.04 -17.96
CA ILE A 141 13.14 18.86 -17.11
C ILE A 141 12.65 17.71 -17.98
N ASP A 142 13.54 16.76 -18.29
CA ASP A 142 13.31 15.63 -19.22
C ASP A 142 11.92 14.97 -19.09
N ASN A 143 11.47 14.72 -17.85
CA ASN A 143 10.21 14.02 -17.59
C ASN A 143 9.11 14.89 -16.97
N LYS A 144 9.29 16.21 -16.83
CA LYS A 144 8.35 17.14 -16.13
C LYS A 144 8.02 16.78 -14.67
N TYR A 145 8.62 15.73 -14.09
CA TYR A 145 8.25 15.15 -12.78
C TYR A 145 9.28 15.47 -11.69
N ILE A 146 9.53 16.75 -11.47
CA ILE A 146 10.54 17.24 -10.50
C ILE A 146 10.30 16.79 -9.05
N MET A 147 9.05 16.53 -8.66
CA MET A 147 8.67 16.21 -7.27
C MET A 147 8.14 14.78 -7.08
N SER A 148 8.11 13.96 -8.14
CA SER A 148 7.47 12.64 -8.12
C SER A 148 8.50 11.51 -7.98
N PRO A 149 8.86 11.09 -6.75
CA PRO A 149 9.68 9.90 -6.61
C PRO A 149 8.94 8.67 -7.17
N LYS A 150 9.72 7.66 -7.59
CA LYS A 150 9.23 6.30 -7.79
C LYS A 150 8.60 5.76 -6.50
N ASP A 151 7.81 4.68 -6.63
CA ASP A 151 7.23 4.04 -5.47
C ASP A 151 8.27 3.21 -4.72
N LEU A 152 8.22 3.24 -3.40
CA LEU A 152 9.05 2.40 -2.55
C LEU A 152 8.68 0.93 -2.79
N CYS A 153 9.69 0.08 -2.94
CA CYS A 153 9.50 -1.36 -2.93
C CYS A 153 10.72 -2.03 -2.33
N THR A 154 10.53 -2.73 -1.21
CA THR A 154 11.60 -3.39 -0.45
C THR A 154 11.54 -4.91 -0.54
N ILE A 155 10.62 -5.45 -1.35
CA ILE A 155 10.27 -6.87 -1.40
C ILE A 155 11.47 -7.78 -1.71
N GLU A 156 12.47 -7.28 -2.45
CA GLU A 156 13.68 -8.03 -2.83
C GLU A 156 14.73 -8.10 -1.72
N PHE A 157 14.60 -7.28 -0.68
CA PHE A 157 15.54 -7.21 0.44
C PHE A 157 14.80 -7.12 1.79
N LEU A 158 13.61 -7.72 1.86
CA LEU A 158 12.80 -7.73 3.09
C LEU A 158 13.51 -8.45 4.24
N ASP A 159 14.30 -9.47 3.93
CA ASP A 159 15.21 -10.17 4.84
C ASP A 159 16.19 -9.20 5.52
N LYS A 160 16.78 -8.28 4.76
CA LYS A 160 17.70 -7.26 5.30
C LYS A 160 16.98 -6.27 6.21
N MET A 161 15.74 -5.89 5.87
CA MET A 161 14.94 -5.03 6.75
C MET A 161 14.62 -5.73 8.08
N ALA A 162 14.23 -7.00 8.04
CA ALA A 162 13.99 -7.80 9.25
C ALA A 162 15.28 -7.96 10.08
N ALA A 163 16.42 -8.23 9.43
CA ALA A 163 17.72 -8.33 10.08
C ALA A 163 18.18 -7.01 10.74
N ALA A 164 17.76 -5.86 10.19
CA ALA A 164 17.96 -4.54 10.81
C ALA A 164 17.06 -4.30 12.04
N GLY A 165 16.19 -5.25 12.42
CA GLY A 165 15.34 -5.18 13.59
C GLY A 165 13.97 -4.53 13.36
N VAL A 166 13.57 -4.32 12.11
CA VAL A 166 12.22 -3.87 11.77
C VAL A 166 11.22 -4.96 12.15
N SER A 167 10.22 -4.60 12.96
CA SER A 167 9.21 -5.54 13.48
C SER A 167 7.85 -5.35 12.82
N VAL A 168 7.55 -4.14 12.34
CA VAL A 168 6.28 -3.81 11.69
C VAL A 168 6.55 -3.23 10.29
N PHE A 169 6.00 -3.89 9.27
CA PHE A 169 6.16 -3.48 7.87
C PHE A 169 4.94 -2.71 7.39
N LYS A 170 5.16 -1.45 7.02
CA LYS A 170 4.10 -0.51 6.65
C LYS A 170 3.95 -0.36 5.14
N ILE A 171 2.74 -0.61 4.65
CA ILE A 171 2.36 -0.44 3.25
C ILE A 171 1.51 0.83 3.08
N GLU A 172 1.84 1.67 2.11
CA GLU A 172 1.02 2.82 1.73
C GLU A 172 -0.13 2.40 0.79
N GLY A 173 -1.29 2.09 1.38
CA GLY A 173 -2.49 1.67 0.68
C GLY A 173 -3.55 2.77 0.47
N ARG A 174 -3.33 4.01 0.90
CA ARG A 174 -4.39 5.05 0.84
C ARG A 174 -4.74 5.40 -0.59
N ALA A 175 -6.05 5.54 -0.85
CA ALA A 175 -6.59 5.83 -2.18
C ALA A 175 -6.10 4.85 -3.26
N ARG A 176 -5.82 3.60 -2.89
CA ARG A 176 -5.50 2.51 -3.80
C ARG A 176 -6.71 1.61 -3.98
N PRO A 177 -6.90 1.04 -5.19
CA PRO A 177 -8.01 0.13 -5.44
C PRO A 177 -7.79 -1.20 -4.72
N ALA A 178 -8.86 -1.98 -4.53
CA ALA A 178 -8.82 -3.19 -3.70
C ALA A 178 -7.81 -4.23 -4.21
N GLU A 179 -7.67 -4.38 -5.54
CA GLU A 179 -6.74 -5.33 -6.15
C GLU A 179 -5.27 -4.98 -5.86
N TYR A 180 -4.94 -3.68 -5.73
CA TYR A 180 -3.63 -3.25 -5.28
C TYR A 180 -3.38 -3.71 -3.84
N VAL A 181 -4.33 -3.44 -2.94
CA VAL A 181 -4.18 -3.79 -1.52
C VAL A 181 -4.01 -5.30 -1.36
N GLN A 182 -4.84 -6.11 -2.02
CA GLN A 182 -4.71 -7.57 -1.98
C GLN A 182 -3.34 -8.03 -2.48
N LYS A 183 -2.94 -7.66 -3.70
CA LYS A 183 -1.70 -8.15 -4.30
C LYS A 183 -0.48 -7.74 -3.48
N VAL A 184 -0.42 -6.47 -3.05
CA VAL A 184 0.71 -5.96 -2.25
C VAL A 184 0.78 -6.64 -0.88
N VAL A 185 -0.34 -6.71 -0.15
CA VAL A 185 -0.35 -7.32 1.19
C VAL A 185 -0.01 -8.81 1.12
N SER A 186 -0.59 -9.55 0.16
CA SER A 186 -0.30 -10.99 -0.02
C SER A 186 1.17 -11.24 -0.34
N ALA A 187 1.78 -10.44 -1.23
CA ALA A 187 3.18 -10.58 -1.59
C ALA A 187 4.11 -10.33 -0.39
N TYR A 188 3.88 -9.24 0.36
CA TYR A 188 4.70 -8.93 1.53
C TYR A 188 4.47 -9.92 2.69
N ARG A 189 3.25 -10.45 2.87
CA ARG A 189 2.98 -11.49 3.87
C ARG A 189 3.75 -12.76 3.53
N ALA A 190 3.65 -13.25 2.30
CA ALA A 190 4.37 -14.45 1.87
C ALA A 190 5.89 -14.28 1.93
N ALA A 191 6.41 -13.10 1.58
CA ALA A 191 7.82 -12.78 1.75
C ALA A 191 8.23 -12.76 3.23
N ALA A 192 7.43 -12.15 4.11
CA ALA A 192 7.70 -12.13 5.55
C ALA A 192 7.67 -13.54 6.16
N ASP A 193 6.71 -14.39 5.76
CA ASP A 193 6.64 -15.80 6.17
C ASP A 193 7.91 -16.56 5.74
N ALA A 194 8.38 -16.34 4.51
CA ALA A 194 9.60 -16.97 4.00
C ALA A 194 10.86 -16.47 4.73
N VAL A 195 10.91 -15.19 5.11
CA VAL A 195 12.02 -14.65 5.92
C VAL A 195 12.03 -15.31 7.30
N GLU A 196 10.88 -15.41 7.95
CA GLU A 196 10.73 -16.06 9.26
C GLU A 196 11.08 -17.56 9.20
N ALA A 197 10.71 -18.25 8.13
CA ALA A 197 11.03 -19.66 7.90
C ALA A 197 12.48 -19.91 7.43
N GLY A 198 13.26 -18.87 7.14
CA GLY A 198 14.62 -18.99 6.60
C GLY A 198 14.68 -19.49 5.16
N THR A 199 13.58 -19.40 4.40
CA THR A 199 13.46 -19.86 3.01
C THR A 199 13.42 -18.73 1.99
N PHE A 200 13.56 -17.47 2.43
CA PHE A 200 13.60 -16.31 1.53
C PHE A 200 14.89 -16.31 0.71
N THR A 201 14.77 -16.13 -0.61
CA THR A 201 15.90 -15.94 -1.53
C THR A 201 15.71 -14.70 -2.40
N PRO A 202 16.78 -14.15 -3.00
CA PRO A 202 16.67 -13.03 -3.94
C PRO A 202 15.72 -13.31 -5.11
N GLU A 203 15.73 -14.53 -5.65
CA GLU A 203 14.85 -14.96 -6.75
C GLU A 203 13.39 -14.97 -6.32
N PHE A 204 13.14 -15.40 -5.07
CA PHE A 204 11.80 -15.38 -4.47
C PHE A 204 11.27 -13.94 -4.36
N GLY A 205 12.09 -13.01 -3.85
CA GLY A 205 11.76 -11.59 -3.80
C GLY A 205 11.53 -10.96 -5.19
N ALA A 206 12.38 -11.31 -6.16
CA ALA A 206 12.24 -10.86 -7.55
C ALA A 206 10.93 -11.34 -8.19
N SER A 207 10.51 -12.58 -7.91
CA SER A 207 9.23 -13.12 -8.39
C SER A 207 8.04 -12.30 -7.89
N PHE A 208 8.07 -11.83 -6.64
CA PHE A 208 7.04 -10.94 -6.11
C PHE A 208 7.15 -9.54 -6.70
N LYS A 209 8.34 -9.01 -6.93
CA LYS A 209 8.48 -7.70 -7.61
C LYS A 209 7.85 -7.71 -9.00
N ALA A 210 7.97 -8.83 -9.73
CA ALA A 210 7.28 -9.03 -11.00
C ALA A 210 5.75 -8.99 -10.82
N GLN A 211 5.19 -9.69 -9.82
CA GLN A 211 3.75 -9.63 -9.52
C GLN A 211 3.28 -8.22 -9.09
N LEU A 212 4.07 -7.52 -8.26
CA LEU A 212 3.77 -6.16 -7.82
C LEU A 212 3.78 -5.17 -9.00
N SER A 213 4.50 -5.48 -10.09
CA SER A 213 4.49 -4.68 -11.31
C SER A 213 3.16 -4.74 -12.07
N GLU A 214 2.29 -5.70 -11.76
CA GLU A 214 0.96 -5.87 -12.39
C GLU A 214 -0.08 -4.89 -11.86
N VAL A 215 0.10 -4.43 -10.61
CA VAL A 215 -0.79 -3.44 -9.97
C VAL A 215 -0.20 -2.04 -10.03
N PHE A 216 -1.01 -1.05 -9.66
CA PHE A 216 -0.63 0.35 -9.79
C PHE A 216 0.73 0.66 -9.15
N ASN A 217 1.70 1.08 -9.96
CA ASN A 217 2.98 1.59 -9.49
C ASN A 217 3.49 2.70 -10.42
N ARG A 218 4.47 3.47 -9.98
CA ARG A 218 5.17 4.50 -10.77
C ARG A 218 6.65 4.17 -11.01
N GLY A 219 6.94 2.88 -11.21
CA GLY A 219 8.28 2.34 -11.10
C GLY A 219 8.67 2.15 -9.64
N PHE A 220 9.66 1.29 -9.40
CA PHE A 220 10.11 0.94 -8.06
C PHE A 220 11.47 1.56 -7.74
N TRP A 221 11.63 1.96 -6.48
CA TRP A 221 12.87 2.41 -5.88
C TRP A 221 13.04 1.77 -4.50
N ASP A 222 14.27 1.43 -4.15
CA ASP A 222 14.62 0.82 -2.87
C ASP A 222 14.57 1.81 -1.70
N GLY A 223 14.41 3.10 -2.00
CA GLY A 223 14.49 4.19 -1.03
C GLY A 223 15.92 4.44 -0.57
N TYR A 224 16.06 5.11 0.58
CA TYR A 224 17.36 5.40 1.19
C TYR A 224 17.98 4.18 1.90
N TYR A 225 17.24 3.07 1.99
CA TYR A 225 17.56 1.91 2.81
C TYR A 225 18.88 1.22 2.43
N GLN A 226 19.18 1.13 1.13
CA GLN A 226 20.43 0.55 0.64
C GLN A 226 21.56 1.58 0.48
N GLY A 227 21.45 2.77 1.08
CA GLY A 227 22.48 3.81 0.98
C GLY A 227 22.57 4.46 -0.42
N ALA A 228 21.52 4.32 -1.23
CA ALA A 228 21.44 4.90 -2.57
C ALA A 228 21.46 6.45 -2.53
N ARG A 229 21.94 7.06 -3.62
CA ARG A 229 21.98 8.53 -3.81
C ARG A 229 20.58 9.14 -3.83
N LEU A 230 20.50 10.45 -3.57
CA LEU A 230 19.25 11.22 -3.57
C LEU A 230 18.46 11.09 -4.87
N GLY A 231 17.24 10.56 -4.77
CA GLY A 231 16.15 10.73 -5.72
C GLY A 231 16.19 9.80 -6.94
N GLU A 232 15.27 8.83 -6.98
CA GLU A 232 14.82 8.24 -8.24
C GLU A 232 13.41 8.75 -8.58
N TRP A 233 13.30 9.47 -9.69
CA TRP A 233 12.02 10.02 -10.15
C TRP A 233 11.35 9.09 -11.16
N SER A 234 10.02 9.07 -11.13
CA SER A 234 9.23 8.35 -12.14
C SER A 234 9.28 9.08 -13.48
N SER A 235 9.38 8.36 -14.59
CA SER A 235 9.29 8.93 -15.94
C SER A 235 7.84 9.04 -16.45
N VAL A 236 6.82 8.62 -15.69
CA VAL A 236 5.44 8.53 -16.15
C VAL A 236 4.41 9.25 -15.25
N TYR A 237 3.37 9.82 -15.87
CA TYR A 237 2.24 10.46 -15.17
C TYR A 237 1.36 9.44 -14.44
N GLY A 238 1.13 8.31 -15.11
CA GLY A 238 0.13 7.33 -14.74
C GLY A 238 0.73 6.11 -14.07
N SER A 239 0.06 4.98 -14.26
CA SER A 239 0.55 3.71 -13.77
C SER A 239 1.49 3.03 -14.77
N SER A 240 2.66 2.63 -14.30
CA SER A 240 3.55 1.66 -14.95
C SER A 240 3.09 0.21 -14.78
N ALA A 241 1.88 -0.03 -14.28
CA ALA A 241 1.31 -1.37 -14.18
C ALA A 241 1.35 -2.09 -15.54
N THR A 242 1.79 -3.35 -15.56
CA THR A 242 1.84 -4.17 -16.78
C THR A 242 0.45 -4.67 -17.21
N MET A 243 -0.53 -4.61 -16.30
CA MET A 243 -1.90 -5.03 -16.52
C MET A 243 -2.88 -3.85 -16.48
N LYS A 244 -4.06 -4.03 -17.06
CA LYS A 244 -5.20 -3.10 -17.00
C LYS A 244 -6.48 -3.87 -16.69
N LYS A 245 -7.42 -3.19 -16.02
CA LYS A 245 -8.76 -3.71 -15.72
C LYS A 245 -9.82 -3.09 -16.62
N VAL A 246 -10.71 -3.91 -17.17
CA VAL A 246 -11.82 -3.50 -18.05
C VAL A 246 -13.14 -3.94 -17.42
N TYR A 247 -14.08 -3.03 -17.21
CA TYR A 247 -15.38 -3.38 -16.60
C TYR A 247 -16.19 -4.29 -17.52
N ALA A 248 -16.68 -5.39 -16.98
CA ALA A 248 -17.51 -6.36 -17.71
C ALA A 248 -18.96 -6.36 -17.20
N GLY A 249 -19.18 -6.29 -15.88
CA GLY A 249 -20.52 -6.36 -15.32
C GLY A 249 -20.54 -6.45 -13.80
N LYS A 250 -21.63 -7.01 -13.24
CA LYS A 250 -21.79 -7.15 -11.79
C LYS A 250 -22.45 -8.47 -11.41
N ILE A 251 -22.18 -8.95 -10.20
CA ILE A 251 -22.82 -10.13 -9.63
C ILE A 251 -24.29 -9.81 -9.33
N SER A 252 -25.22 -10.53 -9.93
CA SER A 252 -26.66 -10.46 -9.63
C SER A 252 -27.06 -11.45 -8.55
N ASN A 253 -26.41 -12.61 -8.47
CA ASN A 253 -26.69 -13.63 -7.47
C ASN A 253 -25.49 -14.55 -7.18
N TYR A 254 -25.50 -15.23 -6.03
CA TYR A 254 -24.54 -16.29 -5.70
C TYR A 254 -25.26 -17.51 -5.14
N PHE A 255 -25.04 -18.66 -5.76
CA PHE A 255 -25.64 -19.95 -5.40
C PHE A 255 -24.66 -20.74 -4.52
N SER A 256 -24.80 -20.62 -3.20
CA SER A 256 -23.84 -21.16 -2.22
C SER A 256 -23.63 -22.66 -2.29
N ASN A 257 -24.69 -23.44 -2.55
CA ASN A 257 -24.60 -24.90 -2.63
C ASN A 257 -23.80 -25.38 -3.85
N LEU A 258 -23.72 -24.55 -4.89
CA LEU A 258 -23.05 -24.88 -6.15
C LEU A 258 -21.68 -24.19 -6.30
N GLY A 259 -21.40 -23.15 -5.50
CA GLY A 259 -20.22 -22.31 -5.69
C GLY A 259 -20.26 -21.51 -7.00
N VAL A 260 -21.45 -21.15 -7.48
CA VAL A 260 -21.65 -20.47 -8.77
C VAL A 260 -22.15 -19.05 -8.55
N ALA A 261 -21.59 -18.10 -9.28
CA ALA A 261 -22.06 -16.71 -9.31
C ALA A 261 -22.81 -16.44 -10.62
N GLU A 262 -23.96 -15.77 -10.52
CA GLU A 262 -24.64 -15.17 -11.65
C GLU A 262 -24.11 -13.76 -11.87
N VAL A 263 -23.68 -13.48 -13.09
CA VAL A 263 -23.11 -12.22 -13.54
C VAL A 263 -24.03 -11.61 -14.58
N LEU A 264 -24.49 -10.39 -14.34
CA LEU A 264 -25.10 -9.57 -15.37
C LEU A 264 -23.97 -8.85 -16.13
N VAL A 265 -23.76 -9.19 -17.40
CA VAL A 265 -22.75 -8.54 -18.25
C VAL A 265 -23.31 -7.20 -18.72
N GLU A 266 -22.69 -6.10 -18.32
CA GLU A 266 -23.19 -4.73 -18.58
C GLU A 266 -22.33 -3.97 -19.60
N ALA A 267 -21.09 -4.39 -19.81
CA ALA A 267 -20.14 -3.72 -20.69
C ALA A 267 -19.36 -4.73 -21.55
N ALA A 268 -18.09 -5.01 -21.23
CA ALA A 268 -17.27 -5.92 -22.02
C ALA A 268 -17.77 -7.38 -21.94
N PRO A 269 -17.84 -8.13 -23.06
CA PRO A 269 -18.27 -9.52 -23.06
C PRO A 269 -17.26 -10.42 -22.32
N LEU A 270 -17.77 -11.37 -21.55
CA LEU A 270 -16.96 -12.38 -20.86
C LEU A 270 -16.74 -13.61 -21.74
N LYS A 271 -15.56 -14.22 -21.66
CA LYS A 271 -15.19 -15.44 -22.39
C LYS A 271 -14.53 -16.44 -21.46
N VAL A 272 -14.74 -17.73 -21.73
CA VAL A 272 -14.04 -18.82 -21.04
C VAL A 272 -12.53 -18.66 -21.23
N GLY A 273 -11.77 -18.87 -20.15
CA GLY A 273 -10.32 -18.71 -20.10
C GLY A 273 -9.82 -17.27 -19.89
N GLN A 274 -10.71 -16.27 -19.79
CA GLN A 274 -10.29 -14.92 -19.40
C GLN A 274 -9.97 -14.86 -17.91
N HIS A 275 -8.94 -14.10 -17.61
CA HIS A 275 -8.58 -13.75 -16.25
C HIS A 275 -9.44 -12.57 -15.76
N ILE A 276 -10.09 -12.70 -14.60
CA ILE A 276 -11.04 -11.73 -14.06
C ILE A 276 -10.79 -11.39 -12.59
N LEU A 277 -11.27 -10.19 -12.21
CA LEU A 277 -11.34 -9.71 -10.84
C LEU A 277 -12.80 -9.44 -10.45
N ILE A 278 -13.25 -10.06 -9.36
CA ILE A 278 -14.55 -9.78 -8.73
C ILE A 278 -14.31 -8.95 -7.47
N ILE A 279 -14.83 -7.72 -7.43
CA ILE A 279 -14.49 -6.72 -6.41
C ILE A 279 -15.75 -6.24 -5.70
N GLY A 280 -15.73 -6.30 -4.36
CA GLY A 280 -16.86 -5.94 -3.51
C GLY A 280 -16.44 -5.36 -2.17
N PRO A 281 -17.27 -4.53 -1.51
CA PRO A 281 -16.92 -3.91 -0.23
C PRO A 281 -16.68 -4.93 0.89
N THR A 282 -17.42 -6.05 0.88
CA THR A 282 -17.25 -7.15 1.85
C THR A 282 -16.45 -8.31 1.29
N THR A 283 -16.54 -8.54 -0.03
CA THR A 283 -15.82 -9.61 -0.72
C THR A 283 -14.33 -9.32 -0.83
N GLY A 284 -13.93 -8.04 -0.83
CA GLY A 284 -12.56 -7.63 -1.14
C GLY A 284 -12.30 -7.83 -2.63
N VAL A 285 -11.45 -8.79 -2.97
CA VAL A 285 -11.09 -9.14 -4.35
C VAL A 285 -10.99 -10.66 -4.50
N VAL A 286 -11.61 -11.20 -5.54
CA VAL A 286 -11.44 -12.59 -5.99
C VAL A 286 -10.85 -12.55 -7.39
N GLU A 287 -9.65 -13.12 -7.54
CA GLU A 287 -8.90 -13.24 -8.80
C GLU A 287 -9.00 -14.67 -9.31
N MET A 288 -9.40 -14.86 -10.58
CA MET A 288 -9.56 -16.20 -11.16
C MET A 288 -9.59 -16.18 -12.70
N ASP A 289 -9.27 -17.32 -13.31
CA ASP A 289 -9.62 -17.58 -14.71
C ASP A 289 -11.03 -18.16 -14.80
N ILE A 290 -11.81 -17.74 -15.79
CA ILE A 290 -13.17 -18.25 -16.00
C ILE A 290 -13.10 -19.69 -16.54
N PRO A 291 -13.48 -20.72 -15.76
CA PRO A 291 -13.35 -22.11 -16.20
C PRO A 291 -14.48 -22.52 -17.16
N GLU A 292 -15.68 -21.97 -16.95
CA GLU A 292 -16.90 -22.26 -17.71
C GLU A 292 -17.83 -21.05 -17.64
N ILE A 293 -18.59 -20.81 -18.70
CA ILE A 293 -19.71 -19.88 -18.72
C ILE A 293 -20.96 -20.64 -19.11
N ARG A 294 -22.07 -20.39 -18.41
CA ARG A 294 -23.40 -20.84 -18.83
C ARG A 294 -24.33 -19.66 -19.07
N VAL A 295 -25.03 -19.67 -20.20
CA VAL A 295 -26.13 -18.74 -20.51
C VAL A 295 -27.39 -19.58 -20.62
N ASP A 296 -28.44 -19.20 -19.89
CA ASP A 296 -29.70 -19.97 -19.82
C ASP A 296 -29.48 -21.47 -19.54
N LEU A 297 -28.58 -21.77 -18.58
CA LEU A 297 -28.17 -23.11 -18.15
C LEU A 297 -27.38 -23.93 -19.19
N VAL A 298 -27.12 -23.39 -20.39
CA VAL A 298 -26.36 -24.06 -21.46
C VAL A 298 -24.91 -23.58 -21.45
N PRO A 299 -23.91 -24.48 -21.54
CA PRO A 299 -22.51 -24.09 -21.71
C PRO A 299 -22.31 -23.18 -22.93
N ALA A 300 -21.64 -22.06 -22.72
CA ALA A 300 -21.35 -21.06 -23.74
C ALA A 300 -19.85 -20.70 -23.70
N ARG A 301 -19.28 -20.37 -24.85
CA ARG A 301 -17.89 -19.88 -24.92
C ARG A 301 -17.76 -18.42 -24.47
N SER A 302 -18.85 -17.67 -24.52
CA SER A 302 -18.90 -16.25 -24.19
C SER A 302 -20.29 -15.80 -23.77
N ALA A 303 -20.36 -14.76 -22.94
CA ALA A 303 -21.57 -14.02 -22.63
C ALA A 303 -21.46 -12.56 -23.13
N ALA A 304 -22.42 -12.14 -23.95
CA ALA A 304 -22.46 -10.80 -24.55
C ALA A 304 -23.01 -9.75 -23.57
N GLN A 305 -22.83 -8.47 -23.92
CA GLN A 305 -23.44 -7.36 -23.18
C GLN A 305 -24.96 -7.53 -23.11
N GLY A 306 -25.53 -7.29 -21.93
CA GLY A 306 -26.96 -7.42 -21.64
C GLY A 306 -27.40 -8.83 -21.24
N VAL A 307 -26.49 -9.83 -21.29
CA VAL A 307 -26.79 -11.23 -20.97
C VAL A 307 -26.40 -11.54 -19.53
N ALA A 308 -27.27 -12.25 -18.82
CA ALA A 308 -26.93 -12.88 -17.55
C ALA A 308 -26.26 -14.23 -17.81
N CYS A 309 -25.12 -14.48 -17.17
CA CYS A 309 -24.43 -15.76 -17.25
C CYS A 309 -24.05 -16.28 -15.87
N SER A 310 -23.82 -17.58 -15.77
CA SER A 310 -23.36 -18.24 -14.55
C SER A 310 -21.92 -18.71 -14.73
N ILE A 311 -21.08 -18.43 -13.73
CA ILE A 311 -19.68 -18.88 -13.68
C ILE A 311 -19.37 -19.54 -12.32
N PRO A 312 -18.64 -20.66 -12.27
CA PRO A 312 -18.09 -21.18 -11.02
C PRO A 312 -17.13 -20.16 -10.40
N VAL A 313 -17.14 -19.99 -9.08
CA VAL A 313 -16.24 -19.08 -8.35
C VAL A 313 -15.62 -19.79 -7.13
N PRO A 314 -14.35 -19.52 -6.80
CA PRO A 314 -13.64 -20.26 -5.76
C PRO A 314 -14.07 -19.90 -4.33
N SER A 315 -14.77 -18.78 -4.16
CA SER A 315 -15.19 -18.29 -2.84
C SER A 315 -16.49 -17.49 -2.92
N ARG A 316 -17.06 -17.20 -1.75
CA ARG A 316 -18.39 -16.58 -1.64
C ARG A 316 -18.35 -15.10 -2.06
N VAL A 317 -18.92 -14.79 -3.22
CA VAL A 317 -19.13 -13.41 -3.70
C VAL A 317 -20.47 -12.82 -3.23
N ARG A 318 -20.73 -11.53 -3.47
CA ARG A 318 -21.95 -10.81 -3.04
C ARG A 318 -22.62 -10.12 -4.21
N ARG A 319 -23.93 -9.88 -4.07
CA ARG A 319 -24.69 -9.09 -5.04
C ARG A 319 -24.08 -7.68 -5.17
N ALA A 320 -24.08 -7.16 -6.39
CA ALA A 320 -23.47 -5.89 -6.79
C ALA A 320 -21.94 -5.83 -6.73
N ASP A 321 -21.24 -6.93 -6.40
CA ASP A 321 -19.81 -7.03 -6.65
C ASP A 321 -19.53 -6.82 -8.14
N LYS A 322 -18.51 -6.04 -8.46
CA LYS A 322 -18.17 -5.67 -9.84
C LYS A 322 -17.20 -6.68 -10.44
N VAL A 323 -17.44 -7.06 -11.68
CA VAL A 323 -16.62 -8.00 -12.45
C VAL A 323 -15.81 -7.22 -13.49
N TYR A 324 -14.50 -7.42 -13.48
CA TYR A 324 -13.56 -6.81 -14.41
C TYR A 324 -12.73 -7.89 -15.12
N ILE A 325 -12.47 -7.70 -16.41
CA ILE A 325 -11.45 -8.47 -17.14
C ILE A 325 -10.08 -7.85 -16.81
N PHE A 326 -9.10 -8.68 -16.47
CA PHE A 326 -7.74 -8.25 -16.13
C PHE A 326 -6.76 -8.77 -17.19
N GLU A 327 -6.26 -7.88 -18.04
CA GLU A 327 -5.46 -8.23 -19.22
C GLU A 327 -4.20 -7.37 -19.34
N ARG A 328 -3.19 -7.85 -20.08
CA ARG A 328 -1.94 -7.10 -20.33
C ARG A 328 -2.21 -5.81 -21.10
N LYS A 329 -1.45 -4.77 -20.77
CA LYS A 329 -1.45 -3.50 -21.52
C LYS A 329 -0.85 -3.64 -22.90
#